data_AF-A0A164DTF9-F1
#
_entry.id   AF-A0A164DTF9-F1
#
_cell.length_a   1.000
_cell.length_b   1.000
_cell.length_c   1.000
_cell.angle_alpha   90.00
_cell.angle_beta   90.00
_cell.angle_gamma   90.00
#
_symmetry.space_group_name_H-M   'P 1'
#
loop_
_entity.id
_entity.type
_entity.pdbx_description
1 polymer ?
#
loop_
_entity_poly.entity_id
_entity_poly.type
_entity_poly.pdbx_seq_one_letter_code
_entity_poly.pdbx_strand_id
1 'polypeptide(L)' 'MSLQEEEQNKYIIGTFGEMEIDFLVQYFLSFGKKINIIFPEILRSKYKEYLKEILVNCYEIENSSPTD' A
#
# COMPACT_ATOMS: atom_id res chain seq x y z
N MET A 1 15.23 -3.05 -6.62
CA MET A 1 14.48 -4.15 -5.98
C MET A 1 14.62 -5.42 -6.80
N SER A 2 14.60 -6.59 -6.17
CA SER A 2 14.63 -7.90 -6.81
C SER A 2 13.54 -8.82 -6.22
N LEU A 3 13.01 -9.72 -7.05
CA LEU A 3 12.12 -10.78 -6.60
C LEU A 3 12.98 -11.96 -6.10
N GLN A 4 12.72 -12.41 -4.90
CA GLN A 4 13.34 -13.58 -4.29
C GLN A 4 12.26 -14.62 -3.96
N GLU A 5 12.57 -15.89 -4.17
CA GLU A 5 11.69 -17.00 -3.84
C GLU A 5 12.37 -17.83 -2.74
N GLU A 6 11.72 -17.94 -1.58
CA GLU A 6 12.15 -18.86 -0.52
C GLU A 6 10.99 -19.79 -0.19
N GLU A 7 11.25 -21.10 -0.33
CA GLU A 7 10.25 -22.16 -0.12
C GLU A 7 8.98 -21.94 -0.95
N GLN A 8 7.90 -21.48 -0.30
CA GLN A 8 6.57 -21.25 -0.86
C GLN A 8 6.22 -19.74 -0.93
N ASN A 9 7.12 -18.88 -0.46
CA ASN A 9 6.91 -17.44 -0.36
C ASN A 9 7.74 -16.68 -1.41
N LYS A 10 7.18 -15.58 -1.91
CA LYS A 10 7.87 -14.65 -2.81
C LYS A 10 8.03 -13.30 -2.13
N TYR A 11 9.25 -12.79 -2.14
CA TYR A 11 9.62 -11.52 -1.52
C TYR A 11 10.11 -10.53 -2.57
N ILE A 12 9.69 -9.28 -2.44
CA ILE A 12 10.34 -8.17 -3.13
C ILE A 12 11.33 -7.58 -2.12
N ILE A 13 12.62 -7.74 -2.38
CA ILE A 13 13.68 -7.24 -1.51
C ILE A 13 14.42 -6.11 -2.23
N GLY A 14 14.68 -5.02 -1.53
CA GLY A 14 15.48 -3.93 -2.05
C GLY A 14 15.63 -2.79 -1.08
N THR A 15 16.41 -1.80 -1.51
CA THR A 15 16.56 -0.52 -0.85
C THR A 15 15.73 0.53 -1.56
N PHE A 16 15.41 1.60 -0.83
CA PHE A 16 14.73 2.78 -1.35
C PHE A 16 15.16 4.00 -0.54
N GLY A 17 15.08 5.18 -1.14
CA GLY A 17 15.26 6.46 -0.46
C GLY A 17 13.94 7.00 0.10
N GLU A 18 14.02 7.92 1.06
CA GLU A 18 12.83 8.51 1.70
C GLU A 18 11.86 9.17 0.71
N MET A 19 12.39 9.80 -0.34
CA MET A 19 11.60 10.44 -1.40
C MET A 19 10.81 9.43 -2.27
N GLU A 20 11.15 8.15 -2.21
CA GLU A 20 10.50 7.10 -3.00
C GLU A 20 9.32 6.45 -2.25
N ILE A 21 9.10 6.78 -0.97
CA ILE A 21 8.09 6.13 -0.13
C ILE A 21 6.69 6.25 -0.74
N ASP A 22 6.28 7.45 -1.16
CA ASP A 22 4.94 7.67 -1.69
C ASP A 22 4.73 6.94 -3.01
N PHE A 23 5.75 6.91 -3.87
CA PHE A 23 5.74 6.13 -5.10
C PHE A 23 5.59 4.63 -4.81
N LEU A 24 6.35 4.11 -3.84
CA LEU A 24 6.28 2.69 -3.45
C LEU A 24 4.92 2.32 -2.87
N VAL A 25 4.32 3.19 -2.06
CA VAL A 25 2.96 2.98 -1.54
C VAL A 25 1.96 2.81 -2.68
N GLN A 26 1.98 3.69 -3.69
CA GLN A 26 1.09 3.60 -4.86
C GLN A 26 1.39 2.38 -5.71
N TYR A 27 2.68 2.10 -5.96
CA TYR A 27 3.10 0.92 -6.71
C TYR A 27 2.62 -0.37 -6.04
N PHE A 28 2.79 -0.48 -4.71
CA PHE A 28 2.36 -1.66 -3.97
C PHE A 28 0.84 -1.80 -3.91
N LEU A 29 0.11 -0.69 -3.85
CA LEU A 29 -1.34 -0.71 -3.88
C LEU A 29 -1.89 -1.36 -5.15
N SER A 30 -1.20 -1.21 -6.29
CA SER A 30 -1.59 -1.83 -7.56
C SER A 30 -1.68 -3.37 -7.52
N PHE A 31 -0.99 -4.02 -6.57
CA PHE A 31 -1.10 -5.47 -6.35
C PHE A 31 -2.28 -5.87 -5.45
N GLY A 32 -2.92 -4.91 -4.79
CA GLY A 32 -4.07 -5.12 -3.92
C GLY A 32 -3.78 -6.14 -2.80
N LYS A 33 -4.69 -7.11 -2.63
CA LYS A 33 -4.59 -8.14 -1.56
C LYS A 33 -3.46 -9.15 -1.76
N LYS A 34 -2.74 -9.12 -2.89
CA LYS A 34 -1.65 -10.07 -3.20
C LYS A 34 -0.31 -9.69 -2.59
N ILE A 35 -0.20 -8.49 -2.00
CA ILE A 35 1.03 -8.00 -1.38
C ILE A 35 0.83 -7.72 0.10
N ASN A 36 1.88 -7.96 0.87
CA ASN A 36 1.97 -7.59 2.28
C ASN A 36 3.34 -6.98 2.55
N ILE A 37 3.37 -5.75 3.08
CA ILE A 37 4.63 -5.07 3.43
C ILE A 37 5.06 -5.53 4.82
N ILE A 38 6.13 -6.33 4.88
CA ILE A 38 6.66 -6.90 6.12
C ILE A 38 7.53 -5.89 6.86
N PHE A 39 8.49 -5.29 6.15
CA PHE A 39 9.49 -4.34 6.63
C PHE A 39 9.92 -3.42 5.46
N PRO A 40 10.39 -2.17 5.69
CA PRO A 40 10.52 -1.46 6.97
C PRO A 40 9.21 -0.86 7.49
N GLU A 41 9.19 -0.58 8.80
CA GLU A 41 7.98 -0.10 9.50
C GLU A 41 7.45 1.20 8.92
N ILE A 42 8.33 2.10 8.49
CA ILE A 42 7.94 3.38 7.91
C ILE A 42 7.11 3.21 6.65
N LEU A 43 7.55 2.32 5.75
CA LEU A 43 6.84 2.01 4.51
C LEU A 43 5.52 1.30 4.81
N ARG A 44 5.54 0.34 5.74
CA ARG A 44 4.33 -0.38 6.18
C ARG A 44 3.28 0.56 6.78
N SER A 45 3.72 1.51 7.61
CA SER A 45 2.85 2.48 8.27
C SER A 45 2.21 3.42 7.25
N LYS A 46 3.02 3.97 6.33
CA LYS A 46 2.53 4.83 5.24
C LYS A 46 1.54 4.11 4.33
N TYR A 47 1.81 2.85 3.99
CA TYR A 47 0.88 2.03 3.20
C TYR A 47 -0.46 1.82 3.91
N LYS A 48 -0.45 1.56 5.22
CA LYS A 48 -1.69 1.42 6.02
C LYS A 48 -2.47 2.73 6.12
N GLU A 49 -1.77 3.85 6.28
CA GLU A 49 -2.37 5.20 6.32
C GLU A 49 -3.09 5.48 4.99
N TYR A 50 -2.42 5.27 3.87
CA TYR A 50 -3.00 5.45 2.53
C TYR A 50 -4.24 4.57 2.29
N LEU A 51 -4.20 3.30 2.71
CA LEU A 51 -5.38 2.42 2.64
C LEU A 51 -6.55 2.94 3.48
N LYS A 52 -6.29 3.48 4.68
CA LYS A 52 -7.34 4.07 5.52
C LYS A 52 -7.94 5.30 4.85
N GLU A 53 -7.13 6.17 4.26
CA GLU A 53 -7.60 7.34 3.51
C GLU A 53 -8.51 6.94 2.35
N ILE A 54 -8.13 5.92 1.58
CA ILE A 54 -9.00 5.38 0.51
C ILE A 54 -10.34 4.92 1.08
N LEU A 55 -10.33 4.16 2.17
CA LEU A 55 -11.55 3.66 2.79
C LEU A 55 -12.43 4.81 3.30
N VAL A 56 -11.85 5.79 3.98
CA VAL A 56 -12.57 6.98 4.45
C VAL A 56 -13.21 7.71 3.27
N ASN A 57 -12.46 7.97 2.20
CA ASN A 57 -12.99 8.61 1.00
C ASN A 57 -14.15 7.82 0.38
N CYS A 58 -14.05 6.48 0.32
CA CYS A 58 -15.15 5.64 -0.18
C CYS A 58 -16.41 5.77 0.69
N TYR A 59 -16.29 5.79 2.02
CA TYR A 59 -17.44 5.92 2.92
C TYR A 59 -18.00 7.35 3.00
N GLU A 60 -17.18 8.38 2.79
CA GLU A 60 -17.64 9.77 2.70
C GLU A 60 -18.44 10.02 1.40
N ILE A 61 -18.10 9.33 0.31
CA ILE A 61 -18.87 9.36 -0.94
C ILE A 61 -20.29 8.77 -0.74
N GLU A 62 -20.44 7.71 0.06
CA GLU A 62 -21.76 7.11 0.31
C GLU A 62 -22.70 8.04 1.11
N ASN A 63 -22.15 8.88 1.98
CA ASN A 63 -22.92 9.81 2.83
C ASN A 63 -23.26 11.15 2.15
N SER A 64 -22.78 11.39 0.93
CA SER A 64 -23.00 12.64 0.17
C SER A 64 -23.90 12.44 -1.06
N SER A 65 -24.75 11.39 -1.04
CA SER A 65 -25.81 11.20 -2.03
C SER A 65 -26.68 12.47 -2.13
N PRO A 66 -26.89 13.04 -3.34
CA PRO A 66 -27.70 14.23 -3.49
C PRO A 66 -29.15 13.88 -3.14
N THR A 67 -29.70 14.58 -2.15
CA THR A 67 -31.14 14.63 -1.91
C THR A 67 -31.79 15.30 -3.13
N ASP A 68 -32.53 14.52 -3.91
CA ASP A 68 -33.54 15.02 -4.87
C ASP A 68 -34.65 15.80 -4.15
#